data_AF-A0A9E9LDL7-F1
#
_entry.id   AF-A0A9E9LDL7-F1
#
_cell.length_a   1.000
_cell.length_b   1.000
_cell.length_c   1.000
_cell.angle_alpha   90.00
_cell.angle_beta   90.00
_cell.angle_gamma   90.00
#
_symmetry.space_group_name_H-M   'P 1'
#
loop_
_entity.id
_entity.type
_entity.pdbx_description
1 polymer ?
#
loop_
_entity_poly.entity_id
_entity_poly.type
_entity_poly.pdbx_seq_one_letter_code
_entity_poly.pdbx_strand_id
1 'polypeptide(L)' 'MTTVQTNTKRIIRQKEVSEKLGLSKATIWTYVRTRDDFPKPIRLGANSVGWLESEIDAFIDARIAASRA' A
#
# COMPACT_ATOMS: atom_id res chain seq x y z
N MET A 1 -7.23 -27.76 -15.75
CA MET A 1 -6.02 -27.38 -14.99
C MET A 1 -6.36 -26.13 -14.21
N THR A 2 -6.79 -26.26 -12.96
CA THR A 2 -7.21 -25.12 -12.14
C THR A 2 -6.02 -24.70 -11.29
N THR A 3 -5.36 -23.61 -11.65
CA THR A 3 -4.30 -23.03 -10.83
C THR A 3 -4.93 -22.49 -9.55
N VAL A 4 -4.67 -23.15 -8.43
CA VAL A 4 -4.97 -22.60 -7.09
C VAL A 4 -4.06 -21.39 -6.88
N GLN A 5 -4.58 -20.19 -7.17
CA GLN A 5 -3.86 -18.96 -6.87
C GLN A 5 -3.95 -18.75 -5.36
N THR A 6 -2.95 -19.22 -4.63
CA THR A 6 -2.75 -18.89 -3.21
C THR A 6 -2.49 -17.39 -3.12
N ASN A 7 -3.56 -16.62 -2.96
CA ASN A 7 -3.49 -15.18 -2.73
C ASN A 7 -2.97 -14.95 -1.31
N THR A 8 -1.66 -15.09 -1.14
CA THR A 8 -0.98 -14.90 0.14
C THR A 8 -1.10 -13.43 0.52
N LYS A 9 -2.02 -13.14 1.45
CA LYS A 9 -2.20 -11.78 1.99
C LYS A 9 -0.94 -11.40 2.77
N ARG A 10 -0.10 -10.57 2.17
CA ARG A 10 1.11 -10.04 2.79
C ARG A 10 0.86 -8.63 3.30
N ILE A 11 1.26 -8.36 4.53
CA ILE A 11 1.23 -7.02 5.12
C ILE A 11 2.65 -6.47 5.10
N ILE A 12 2.81 -5.31 4.49
CA ILE A 12 4.09 -4.61 4.36
C ILE A 12 4.15 -3.43 5.34
N ARG A 13 5.34 -3.18 5.88
CA ARG A 13 5.58 -2.09 6.85
C ARG A 13 5.79 -0.76 6.13
N GLN A 14 5.73 0.34 6.88
CA GLN A 14 5.93 1.69 6.34
C GLN A 14 7.22 1.83 5.51
N LYS A 15 8.31 1.16 5.93
CA LYS A 15 9.57 1.16 5.17
C LYS A 15 9.39 0.56 3.78
N GLU A 16 8.77 -0.61 3.68
CA GLU A 16 8.51 -1.28 2.39
C GLU A 16 7.54 -0.46 1.53
N VAL A 17 6.50 0.14 2.13
CA VAL A 17 5.58 1.04 1.40
C VAL A 17 6.34 2.25 0.83
N SER A 18 7.27 2.82 1.62
CA SER A 18 8.13 3.93 1.22
C SER A 18 9.03 3.57 0.04
N GLU A 19 9.65 2.40 0.10
CA GLU A 19 10.50 1.85 -0.96
C GLU A 19 9.69 1.58 -2.23
N LYS A 20 8.51 0.97 -2.09
CA LYS A 20 7.65 0.60 -3.22
C LYS A 20 7.07 1.80 -3.97
N LEU A 21 6.70 2.86 -3.24
CA LEU A 21 6.18 4.10 -3.83
C LEU A 21 7.29 5.10 -4.22
N GLY A 22 8.53 4.89 -3.77
CA GLY A 22 9.60 5.88 -3.93
C GLY A 22 9.34 7.19 -3.18
N LEU A 23 8.50 7.17 -2.14
CA LEU A 23 8.08 8.36 -1.39
C LEU A 23 8.67 8.35 0.02
N SER A 24 8.90 9.53 0.58
CA SER A 24 9.35 9.66 1.97
C SER A 24 8.29 9.15 2.96
N LYS A 25 8.76 8.69 4.13
CA LYS A 25 7.91 8.33 5.26
C LYS A 25 6.89 9.40 5.65
N ALA A 26 7.29 10.68 5.59
CA ALA A 26 6.43 11.82 5.91
C ALA A 26 5.33 11.99 4.86
N THR A 27 5.65 11.78 3.58
CA THR A 27 4.69 11.83 2.48
C THR A 27 3.63 10.74 2.63
N ILE A 28 4.02 9.51 3.00
CA ILE A 28 3.08 8.41 3.25
C ILE A 28 2.08 8.80 4.35
N TRP A 29 2.57 9.32 5.48
CA TRP A 29 1.69 9.76 6.55
C TRP A 29 0.81 10.95 6.18
N THR A 30 1.29 11.81 5.27
CA THR A 30 0.49 12.89 4.70
C THR A 30 -0.64 12.29 3.87
N TYR A 31 -0.35 11.33 2.98
CA TYR A 31 -1.37 10.66 2.17
C TYR A 31 -2.41 9.96 3.02
N VAL A 32 -2.00 9.24 4.06
CA VAL A 32 -2.93 8.60 5.02
C VAL A 32 -3.90 9.60 5.65
N ARG A 33 -3.51 10.87 5.81
CA ARG A 33 -4.33 11.91 6.43
C ARG A 33 -5.16 12.73 5.43
N THR A 34 -4.68 12.90 4.21
CA THR A 34 -5.23 13.86 3.24
C THR A 34 -5.88 13.21 2.02
N ARG A 35 -5.65 11.92 1.80
CA ARG A 35 -6.11 11.21 0.60
C ARG A 35 -7.06 10.08 0.99
N ASP A 36 -8.27 10.14 0.46
CA ASP A 36 -9.25 9.06 0.63
C ASP A 36 -8.94 7.84 -0.25
N ASP A 37 -8.17 8.03 -1.33
CA ASP A 37 -7.75 6.98 -2.26
C ASP A 37 -6.51 6.22 -1.78
N PHE A 38 -5.85 6.65 -0.70
CA PHE A 38 -4.69 5.95 -0.16
C PHE A 38 -5.10 4.88 0.86
N PRO A 39 -4.54 3.65 0.79
CA PRO A 39 -4.90 2.57 1.71
C PRO A 39 -4.68 2.93 3.18
N LYS A 40 -5.67 2.59 4.03
CA LYS A 40 -5.60 2.85 5.46
C LYS A 40 -4.65 1.86 6.16
N PRO A 41 -3.84 2.32 7.12
CA PRO A 41 -2.95 1.42 7.86
C PRO A 41 -3.73 0.43 8.73
N ILE A 42 -3.34 -0.84 8.66
CA ILE A 42 -3.78 -1.93 9.52
C ILE A 42 -2.91 -1.93 10.77
N ARG A 43 -3.54 -1.84 11.96
CA ARG A 43 -2.84 -1.99 13.24
C ARG A 43 -2.47 -3.46 13.47
N LEU A 44 -1.18 -3.74 13.64
CA LEU A 44 -0.64 -5.07 13.93
C LEU A 44 -0.18 -5.23 15.39
N GLY A 45 -0.06 -4.14 16.12
CA GLY A 45 0.30 -4.11 17.54
C GLY A 45 0.27 -2.69 18.09
N ALA A 46 0.69 -2.52 19.36
CA ALA A 46 0.60 -1.25 20.08
C ALA A 46 1.25 -0.08 19.33
N ASN A 47 2.45 -0.30 18.76
CA ASN A 47 3.22 0.71 18.02
C ASN A 47 3.55 0.27 16.60
N SER A 48 2.77 -0.67 16.04
CA SER A 48 3.12 -1.31 14.77
C SER A 48 1.93 -1.30 13.82
N VAL A 49 2.10 -0.61 12.69
CA VAL A 49 1.14 -0.57 11.58
C VAL A 49 1.72 -1.19 10.32
N GLY A 50 0.87 -1.58 9.39
CA GLY A 50 1.24 -2.04 8.06
C GLY A 50 0.12 -1.83 7.07
N TRP A 51 0.36 -2.15 5.81
CA TRP A 51 -0.62 -2.05 4.73
C TRP A 51 -0.70 -3.37 4.00
N LEU A 52 -1.88 -3.71 3.49
CA LEU A 52 -1.98 -4.87 2.62
C LEU A 52 -1.21 -4.57 1.33
N GLU A 53 -0.29 -5.45 0.96
CA GLU A 53 0.57 -5.27 -0.20
C GLU A 53 -0.25 -5.03 -1.47
N SER A 54 -1.32 -5.80 -1.65
CA SER A 54 -2.22 -5.70 -2.80
C SER A 54 -2.98 -4.37 -2.88
N GLU A 55 -3.27 -3.72 -1.75
CA GLU A 55 -3.92 -2.40 -1.77
C GLU A 55 -2.92 -1.32 -2.21
N ILE A 56 -1.66 -1.44 -1.80
CA ILE A 56 -0.59 -0.55 -2.25
C ILE A 56 -0.31 -0.76 -3.73
N ASP A 57 -0.30 -2.00 -4.22
CA ASP A 57 -0.18 -2.31 -5.66
C ASP A 57 -1.34 -1.70 -6.46
N ALA A 58 -2.58 -1.89 -6.02
CA ALA A 58 -3.75 -1.30 -6.67
C ALA A 58 -3.67 0.25 -6.70
N PHE A 59 -3.16 0.87 -5.65
CA PHE A 59 -2.93 2.32 -5.63
C PHE A 59 -1.87 2.74 -6.66
N ILE A 60 -0.78 1.99 -6.80
CA ILE A 60 0.26 2.25 -7.81
C ILE A 60 -0.33 2.13 -9.22
N ASP A 61 -1.09 1.08 -9.49
CA ASP A 61 -1.74 0.85 -10.79
C ASP A 61 -2.70 1.99 -11.14
N ALA A 62 -3.50 2.46 -10.17
CA ALA A 62 -4.38 3.61 -10.36
C ALA A 62 -3.59 4.90 -10.71
N ARG A 63 -2.42 5.11 -10.08
CA ARG A 63 -1.54 6.26 -10.40
C ARG A 63 -0.92 6.13 -11.79
N ILE A 64 -0.54 4.93 -12.21
CA ILE A 64 -0.03 4.67 -13.57
C ILE A 64 -1.11 4.97 -14.60
N ALA A 65 -2.33 4.44 -14.39
CA ALA A 65 -3.46 4.67 -15.27
C ALA A 65 -3.79 6.17 -15.37
N ALA A 66 -3.88 6.88 -14.24
CA ALA A 66 -4.16 8.32 -14.23
C ALA A 66 -3.06 9.19 -14.86
N SER A 67 -1.81 8.72 -14.89
CA SER A 67 -0.67 9.46 -15.48
C SER A 67 -0.53 9.23 -16.99
N ARG A 68 -1.03 8.10 -17.50
CA ARG A 68 -0.90 7.69 -18.91
C ARG A 68 -2.22 7.70 -19.70
N ALA A 69 -3.32 8.11 -19.07
CA ALA A 69 -4.59 8.39 -19.73
C ALA A 69 -4.52 9.73 -20.48
#